data_AF-A0A1A2N4A7-F1
#
_entry.id   AF-A0A1A2N4A7-F1
#
_cell.length_a   1.000
_cell.length_b   1.000
_cell.length_c   1.000
_cell.angle_alpha   90.00
_cell.angle_beta   90.00
_cell.angle_gamma   90.00
#
_symmetry.space_group_name_H-M   'P 1'
#
loop_
_entity.id
_entity.type
_entity.pdbx_description
1 polymer ?
#
loop_
_entity_poly.entity_id
_entity_poly.type
_entity_poly.pdbx_seq_one_letter_code
_entity_poly.pdbx_strand_id
1 'polypeptide(L)'
;MLEFTGGDGPLTGPSAIEAGLGAAVTKPGQSGRRAPTHVRHHVTSIRFGSVARDRVEVSSYFAVHTDIGLDHWGRYRDVLTPVDGRWLFAHRRISVDAFAAGSLMA
;
A
#
# COMPACT_ATOMS: atom_id res chain seq x y z
N MET A 1 -0.13 -8.97 -8.43
CA MET A 1 -0.54 -7.72 -9.09
C MET A 1 -0.77 -6.65 -8.02
N LEU A 2 -0.37 -5.42 -8.28
CA LEU A 2 -0.52 -4.29 -7.37
C LEU A 2 -1.22 -3.13 -8.09
N GLU A 3 -2.20 -2.53 -7.43
CA GLU A 3 -2.84 -1.29 -7.85
C GLU A 3 -2.80 -0.29 -6.70
N PHE A 4 -2.64 1.00 -6.99
CA PHE A 4 -2.69 2.04 -5.97
C PHE A 4 -3.20 3.38 -6.53
N THR A 5 -3.78 4.21 -5.65
CA THR A 5 -4.22 5.58 -6.00
C THR A 5 -3.07 6.38 -6.59
N GLY A 6 -3.26 6.97 -7.77
CA GLY A 6 -2.24 7.77 -8.46
C GLY A 6 -1.21 6.97 -9.28
N GLY A 7 -1.37 5.65 -9.39
CA GLY A 7 -0.66 4.83 -10.36
C GLY A 7 -1.36 4.83 -11.74
N ASP A 8 -0.58 4.64 -12.81
CA ASP A 8 -1.07 4.69 -14.20
C ASP A 8 -1.84 3.41 -14.63
N GLY A 9 -1.89 2.41 -13.76
CA GLY A 9 -2.59 1.14 -13.99
C GLY A 9 -2.07 0.02 -13.09
N PRO A 10 -2.56 -1.22 -13.28
CA PRO A 10 -2.11 -2.38 -12.52
C PRO A 10 -0.65 -2.74 -12.84
N LEU A 11 0.15 -2.92 -11.79
CA LEU A 11 1.52 -3.42 -11.86
C LEU A 11 1.54 -4.94 -11.72
N THR A 12 2.10 -5.64 -12.71
CA THR A 12 2.11 -7.10 -12.76
C THR A 12 3.54 -7.65 -12.71
N GLY A 13 3.80 -8.53 -11.76
CA GLY A 13 5.10 -9.15 -11.54
C GLY A 13 6.05 -8.31 -10.66
N PRO A 14 7.08 -8.94 -10.05
CA PRO A 14 7.97 -8.26 -9.10
C PRO A 14 8.67 -7.03 -9.67
N SER A 15 9.23 -7.11 -10.88
CA SER A 15 9.99 -6.00 -11.48
C SER A 15 9.13 -4.76 -11.75
N ALA A 16 7.91 -4.95 -12.25
CA ALA A 16 6.99 -3.82 -12.49
C ALA A 16 6.54 -3.20 -11.17
N ILE A 17 6.31 -4.02 -10.14
CA ILE A 17 5.94 -3.57 -8.79
C ILE A 17 7.08 -2.76 -8.17
N GLU A 18 8.31 -3.24 -8.26
CA GLU A 18 9.50 -2.55 -7.74
C GLU A 18 9.69 -1.20 -8.44
N ALA A 19 9.65 -1.18 -9.77
CA ALA A 19 9.80 0.06 -10.53
C ALA A 19 8.70 1.07 -10.20
N GLY A 20 7.44 0.63 -10.15
CA GLY A 20 6.30 1.51 -9.89
C GLY A 20 6.25 2.04 -8.46
N LEU A 21 6.56 1.20 -7.46
CA LEU A 21 6.67 1.66 -6.06
C LEU A 21 7.88 2.56 -5.86
N GLY A 22 9.03 2.22 -6.47
CA GLY A 22 10.21 3.06 -6.46
C GLY A 22 9.90 4.45 -7.00
N ALA A 23 9.25 4.53 -8.16
CA ALA A 23 8.81 5.79 -8.74
C ALA A 23 7.81 6.53 -7.82
N ALA A 24 6.86 5.85 -7.18
CA ALA A 24 5.91 6.47 -6.26
C ALA A 24 6.57 7.07 -5.01
N VAL A 25 7.57 6.40 -4.44
CA VAL A 25 8.32 6.89 -3.26
C VAL A 25 9.30 8.00 -3.63
N THR A 26 9.94 7.88 -4.80
CA THR A 26 10.96 8.84 -5.27
C THR A 26 10.39 9.99 -6.08
N LYS A 27 9.09 9.94 -6.43
CA LYS A 27 8.39 11.01 -7.15
C LYS A 27 8.75 12.33 -6.47
N PRO A 28 9.44 13.25 -7.17
CA PRO A 28 9.80 14.55 -6.61
C PRO A 28 8.52 15.39 -6.45
N GLY A 29 7.80 15.17 -5.36
CA GLY A 29 6.65 15.97 -4.97
C GLY A 29 7.15 17.27 -4.35
N GLN A 30 7.16 18.35 -5.16
CA GLN A 30 7.56 19.71 -4.80
C GLN A 30 9.04 19.84 -4.37
N SER A 31 9.79 20.69 -5.06
CA SER A 31 11.17 21.04 -4.69
C SER A 31 11.24 21.40 -3.18
N GLY A 32 11.94 20.59 -2.39
CA GLY A 32 12.14 20.83 -0.95
C GLY A 32 11.49 19.83 0.02
N ARG A 33 10.74 18.82 -0.47
CA ARG A 33 10.18 17.79 0.44
C ARG A 33 11.27 16.85 0.95
N ARG A 34 11.49 16.83 2.26
CA ARG A 34 12.44 15.92 2.92
C ARG A 34 11.86 14.51 2.97
N ALA A 35 12.69 13.50 2.67
CA ALA A 35 12.32 12.10 2.89
C ALA A 35 12.02 11.85 4.38
N PRO A 36 10.96 11.09 4.72
CA PRO A 36 10.67 10.79 6.10
C PRO A 36 11.78 9.93 6.71
N THR A 37 12.11 10.15 7.98
CA THR A 37 13.08 9.32 8.72
C THR A 37 12.49 7.95 9.07
N HIS A 38 11.16 7.84 9.07
CA HIS A 38 10.44 6.62 9.36
C HIS A 38 9.06 6.61 8.70
N VAL A 39 8.56 5.40 8.43
CA VAL A 39 7.20 5.16 7.95
C VAL A 39 6.60 4.04 8.78
N ARG A 40 5.55 4.33 9.55
CA ARG A 40 4.88 3.36 10.44
C ARG A 40 3.48 3.09 9.94
N HIS A 41 3.21 1.83 9.62
CA HIS A 41 1.89 1.39 9.18
C HIS A 41 1.08 0.88 10.37
N HIS A 42 -0.07 1.49 10.61
CA HIS A 42 -1.10 0.99 11.51
C HIS A 42 -2.21 0.37 10.67
N VAL A 43 -2.30 -0.96 10.67
CA VAL A 43 -3.33 -1.70 9.95
C VAL A 43 -4.40 -2.14 10.95
N THR A 44 -5.66 -1.86 10.65
CA THR A 44 -6.78 -2.10 11.58
C THR A 44 -8.02 -2.60 10.85
N SER A 45 -9.00 -3.06 11.63
CA SER A 45 -10.31 -3.50 11.15
C SER A 45 -10.19 -4.54 10.02
N ILE A 46 -9.31 -5.52 10.26
CA ILE A 46 -9.04 -6.60 9.31
C ILE A 46 -10.30 -7.46 9.22
N ARG A 47 -10.87 -7.53 8.02
CA ARG A 47 -12.05 -8.33 7.70
C ARG A 47 -11.68 -9.36 6.63
N PHE A 48 -11.80 -10.62 7.00
CA PHE A 48 -11.79 -11.73 6.05
C PHE A 48 -13.14 -11.79 5.35
N GLY A 49 -13.14 -11.58 4.03
CA GLY A 49 -14.34 -11.67 3.19
C GLY A 49 -14.62 -13.11 2.74
N SER A 50 -13.57 -13.86 2.45
CA SER A 50 -13.63 -15.29 2.15
C SER A 50 -12.32 -15.98 2.57
N VAL A 51 -12.41 -17.22 3.02
CA VAL A 51 -11.27 -18.05 3.42
C VAL A 51 -11.43 -19.44 2.81
N ALA A 52 -10.56 -19.78 1.87
CA ALA A 52 -10.45 -21.10 1.27
C ALA A 52 -9.00 -21.61 1.40
N ARG A 53 -8.78 -22.91 1.11
CA ARG A 53 -7.46 -23.55 1.23
C ARG A 53 -6.39 -22.87 0.36
N ASP A 54 -6.78 -22.42 -0.82
CA ASP A 54 -5.92 -21.91 -1.88
C ASP A 54 -6.07 -20.40 -2.10
N ARG A 55 -7.06 -19.76 -1.46
CA ARG A 55 -7.38 -18.36 -1.69
C ARG A 55 -8.05 -17.70 -0.50
N VAL A 56 -7.60 -16.51 -0.14
CA VAL A 56 -8.21 -15.70 0.91
C VAL A 56 -8.43 -14.29 0.39
N GLU A 57 -9.62 -13.74 0.59
CA GLU A 57 -9.90 -12.33 0.35
C GLU A 57 -9.97 -11.58 1.67
N VAL A 58 -9.14 -10.54 1.79
CA VAL A 58 -9.03 -9.74 3.01
C VAL A 58 -9.21 -8.28 2.67
N SER A 59 -9.76 -7.55 3.62
CA SER A 59 -9.72 -6.10 3.60
C SER A 59 -9.33 -5.53 4.93
N SER A 60 -8.70 -4.36 4.89
CA SER A 60 -8.28 -3.64 6.08
C SER A 60 -8.24 -2.15 5.81
N TYR A 61 -8.21 -1.38 6.89
CA TYR A 61 -7.89 0.03 6.86
C TYR A 61 -6.44 0.22 7.27
N PHE A 62 -5.82 1.27 6.77
CA PHE A 62 -4.49 1.67 7.19
C PHE A 62 -4.45 3.15 7.55
N ALA A 63 -3.57 3.48 8.50
CA ALA A 63 -3.07 4.81 8.75
C ALA A 63 -1.54 4.74 8.76
N VAL A 64 -0.89 5.63 8.02
CA VAL A 64 0.56 5.73 7.95
C VAL A 64 1.01 6.95 8.72
N HIS A 65 1.98 6.76 9.61
CA HIS A 65 2.62 7.84 10.36
C HIS A 65 4.08 8.03 9.93
N THR A 66 4.49 9.29 9.81
CA THR A 66 5.87 9.74 9.50
C THR A 66 6.33 10.78 10.52
N ASP A 67 7.38 11.55 10.22
CA ASP A 67 7.90 12.64 11.06
C ASP A 67 6.85 13.68 11.44
N ILE A 68 5.77 13.81 10.67
CA ILE A 68 4.69 14.79 10.92
C ILE A 68 3.53 14.22 11.75
N GLY A 69 3.63 12.97 12.22
CA GLY A 69 2.48 12.24 12.78
C GLY A 69 1.68 11.56 11.67
N LEU A 70 0.34 11.67 11.70
CA LEU A 70 -0.52 11.08 10.66
C LEU A 70 -0.18 11.69 9.29
N ASP A 71 0.21 10.85 8.35
CA ASP A 71 0.67 11.27 7.02
C ASP A 71 -0.39 11.00 5.95
N HIS A 72 -0.89 9.77 5.87
CA HIS A 72 -1.98 9.40 4.98
C HIS A 72 -2.70 8.15 5.46
N TRP A 73 -3.92 7.94 4.98
CA TRP A 73 -4.76 6.82 5.39
C TRP A 73 -5.62 6.32 4.24
N GLY A 74 -6.13 5.10 4.39
CA GLY A 74 -6.91 4.48 3.36
C GLY A 74 -7.25 3.03 3.62
N ARG A 75 -7.39 2.28 2.53
CA ARG A 75 -7.91 0.91 2.52
C ARG A 75 -7.02 -0.01 1.69
N TYR A 76 -6.87 -1.24 2.17
CA TYR A 76 -6.36 -2.36 1.39
C TYR A 76 -7.49 -3.33 1.04
N ARG A 77 -7.49 -3.79 -0.21
CA ARG A 77 -8.26 -4.95 -0.67
C ARG A 77 -7.28 -5.96 -1.25
N ASP A 78 -7.22 -7.12 -0.63
CA ASP A 78 -6.17 -8.10 -0.87
C ASP A 78 -6.76 -9.45 -1.28
N VAL A 79 -6.04 -10.13 -2.16
CA VAL A 79 -6.19 -11.56 -2.43
C VAL A 79 -4.86 -12.23 -2.11
N LEU A 80 -4.90 -13.21 -1.20
CA LEU A 80 -3.74 -14.01 -0.82
C LEU A 80 -3.87 -15.44 -1.34
N THR A 81 -2.75 -16.03 -1.76
CA THR A 81 -2.65 -17.44 -2.19
C THR A 81 -1.45 -18.09 -1.52
N PRO A 82 -1.50 -19.40 -1.21
CA PRO A 82 -0.37 -20.11 -0.64
C PRO A 82 0.69 -20.40 -1.72
N VAL A 83 1.94 -20.10 -1.43
CA VAL A 83 3.12 -20.39 -2.25
C VAL A 83 4.22 -20.89 -1.31
N ASP A 84 4.69 -22.12 -1.51
CA ASP A 84 5.75 -22.75 -0.71
C ASP A 84 5.52 -22.63 0.81
N GLY A 85 4.29 -22.94 1.25
CA GLY A 85 3.90 -22.90 2.67
C GLY A 85 3.69 -21.50 3.25
N ARG A 86 3.72 -20.44 2.45
CA ARG A 86 3.49 -19.04 2.86
C ARG A 86 2.32 -18.43 2.13
N TRP A 87 1.57 -17.56 2.79
CA TRP A 87 0.56 -16.74 2.12
C TRP A 87 1.22 -15.51 1.50
N LEU A 88 1.11 -15.36 0.19
CA LEU A 88 1.61 -14.21 -0.56
C LEU A 88 0.44 -13.44 -1.18
N PHE A 89 0.64 -12.15 -1.46
CA PHE A 89 -0.33 -11.35 -2.20
C PHE A 89 -0.35 -11.78 -3.66
N ALA A 90 -1.42 -12.44 -4.09
CA ALA A 90 -1.73 -12.57 -5.51
C ALA A 90 -2.20 -11.23 -6.08
N HIS A 91 -2.96 -10.47 -5.29
CA HIS A 91 -3.42 -9.13 -5.62
C HIS A 91 -3.47 -8.24 -4.38
N ARG A 92 -3.12 -6.96 -4.56
CA ARG A 92 -3.38 -5.89 -3.60
C ARG A 92 -3.85 -4.66 -4.36
N ARG A 93 -4.95 -4.07 -3.90
CA ARG A 93 -5.38 -2.72 -4.28
C ARG A 93 -5.29 -1.81 -3.07
N ILE A 94 -4.48 -0.76 -3.21
CA ILE A 94 -4.32 0.32 -2.24
C ILE A 94 -5.21 1.47 -2.68
N SER A 95 -6.11 1.91 -1.80
CA SER A 95 -6.88 3.14 -2.01
C SER A 95 -6.49 4.11 -0.91
N VAL A 96 -5.73 5.15 -1.28
CA VAL A 96 -5.48 6.28 -0.37
C VAL A 96 -6.73 7.15 -0.38
N ASP A 97 -7.32 7.34 0.80
CA ASP A 97 -8.54 8.13 0.96
C ASP A 97 -8.21 9.61 1.14
N ALA A 98 -7.12 9.93 1.86
CA ALA A 98 -6.59 11.28 1.98
C ALA A 98 -5.16 11.32 2.55
N PHE A 99 -4.55 12.50 2.43
CA PHE A 99 -3.26 12.88 2.99
C PHE A 99 -3.44 14.02 3.99
N ALA A 100 -2.60 14.06 5.03
CA ALA A 100 -2.53 15.18 5.94
C ALA A 100 -1.92 16.42 5.25
N ALA A 101 -2.25 17.61 5.79
CA ALA A 101 -1.60 18.84 5.37
C ALA A 101 -0.09 18.76 5.65
N GLY A 102 0.74 18.84 4.61
CA GLY A 102 2.19 18.69 4.70
C GLY A 102 2.71 17.25 4.62
N SER A 103 1.88 16.30 4.19
CA SER A 103 2.31 14.90 3.98
C SER A 103 3.64 14.80 3.24
N LEU A 104 4.51 13.93 3.77
CA LEU A 104 5.81 13.62 3.19
C LEU A 104 5.72 12.53 2.11
N MET A 105 4.51 12.02 1.83
CA MET A 105 4.26 10.88 0.93
C MET A 105 3.10 11.10 -0.07
N ALA A 106 2.47 12.28 -0.07
CA ALA A 106 1.47 12.71 -1.07
C ALA A 106 2.02 12.76 -2.51
#